data_AF-A0A246U1H2-F1
#
_entry.id   AF-A0A246U1H2-F1
#
_cell.length_a   1.000
_cell.length_b   1.000
_cell.length_c   1.000
_cell.angle_alpha   90.00
_cell.angle_beta   90.00
_cell.angle_gamma   90.00
#
_symmetry.space_group_name_H-M   'P 1'
#
loop_
_entity.id
_entity.type
_entity.pdbx_description
1 polymer ?
#
loop_
_entity_poly.entity_id
_entity_poly.type
_entity_poly.pdbx_seq_one_letter_code
_entity_poly.pdbx_strand_id
1 'polypeptide(L)'
;MHCPACGYIVTIVENLAYFGTACDTADIVVTPARLRATACRSGALLFTGETLRHSGAAEIRIDDQGVPVVTTAYTTLDRPWMRHRAYNWRSGTFDGEPPVFNDNGE
;
A
#
# COMPACT_ATOMS: atom_id res chain seq x y z
N MET A 1 5.60 8.95 -23.92
CA MET A 1 4.29 9.18 -24.58
C MET A 1 3.27 9.39 -23.48
N HIS A 2 2.88 10.63 -23.22
CA HIS A 2 1.78 10.98 -22.31
C HIS A 2 0.69 11.59 -23.18
N CYS A 3 -0.44 10.92 -23.29
CA CYS A 3 -1.59 11.38 -24.07
C CYS A 3 -2.72 11.73 -23.07
N PRO A 4 -3.18 12.98 -23.02
CA PRO A 4 -4.14 13.47 -22.01
C PRO A 4 -5.55 12.87 -22.14
N ALA A 5 -5.79 11.96 -23.10
CA ALA A 5 -7.05 11.23 -23.29
C ALA A 5 -6.98 9.74 -22.89
N CYS A 6 -5.82 9.23 -22.49
CA CYS A 6 -5.68 7.85 -22.04
C CYS A 6 -6.06 7.80 -20.54
N GLY A 7 -7.28 7.37 -20.23
CA GLY A 7 -7.67 7.12 -18.84
C GLY A 7 -6.78 6.08 -18.17
N TYR A 8 -6.73 6.10 -16.83
CA TYR A 8 -6.00 5.11 -16.05
C TYR A 8 -6.73 3.77 -16.00
N ILE A 9 -5.99 2.68 -16.18
CA ILE A 9 -6.49 1.31 -16.00
C ILE A 9 -6.21 0.87 -14.57
N VAL A 10 -7.30 0.61 -13.84
CA VAL A 10 -7.25 0.03 -12.48
C VAL A 10 -7.61 -1.44 -12.55
N THR A 11 -6.73 -2.31 -12.08
CA THR A 11 -6.97 -3.76 -12.00
C THR A 11 -6.97 -4.23 -10.55
N ILE A 12 -8.05 -4.89 -10.15
CA ILE A 12 -8.14 -5.58 -8.86
C ILE A 12 -7.83 -7.06 -9.11
N VAL A 13 -6.80 -7.60 -8.46
CA VAL A 13 -6.37 -8.97 -8.66
C VAL A 13 -6.42 -9.76 -7.35
N GLU A 14 -7.25 -10.79 -7.32
CA GLU A 14 -7.38 -11.69 -6.17
C GLU A 14 -6.54 -12.96 -6.34
N ASN A 15 -6.51 -13.52 -7.56
CA ASN A 15 -5.68 -14.67 -7.88
C ASN A 15 -4.27 -14.22 -8.28
N LEU A 16 -3.28 -14.57 -7.44
CA LEU A 16 -1.89 -14.18 -7.62
C LEU A 16 -1.22 -14.73 -8.88
N ALA A 17 -1.80 -15.75 -9.52
CA ALA A 17 -1.33 -16.23 -10.82
C ALA A 17 -1.35 -15.11 -11.88
N TYR A 18 -2.23 -14.12 -11.74
CA TYR A 18 -2.37 -13.00 -12.68
C TYR A 18 -1.65 -11.73 -12.23
N PHE A 19 -0.97 -11.74 -11.07
CA PHE A 19 -0.32 -10.55 -10.53
C PHE A 19 0.71 -9.94 -11.49
N GLY A 20 1.54 -10.77 -12.13
CA GLY A 20 2.54 -10.31 -13.10
C GLY A 20 1.90 -9.59 -14.28
N THR A 21 0.92 -10.23 -14.92
CA THR A 21 0.19 -9.63 -16.05
C THR A 21 -0.53 -8.35 -15.65
N ALA A 22 -1.15 -8.30 -14.46
CA ALA A 22 -1.78 -7.08 -13.96
C ALA A 22 -0.77 -5.93 -13.83
N CYS A 23 0.42 -6.19 -13.28
CA CYS A 23 1.50 -5.21 -13.24
C CYS A 23 1.94 -4.76 -14.64
N ASP A 24 1.98 -5.65 -15.61
CA ASP A 24 2.48 -5.34 -16.96
C ASP A 24 1.49 -4.53 -17.80
N THR A 25 0.19 -4.62 -17.53
CA THR A 25 -0.86 -4.02 -18.38
C THR A 25 -1.68 -2.91 -17.75
N ALA A 26 -1.66 -2.76 -16.42
CA ALA A 26 -2.41 -1.74 -15.71
C ALA A 26 -1.52 -0.58 -15.25
N ASP A 27 -2.11 0.59 -15.04
CA ASP A 27 -1.43 1.72 -14.40
C ASP A 27 -1.49 1.61 -12.88
N ILE A 28 -2.57 1.00 -12.36
CA ILE A 28 -2.82 0.85 -10.93
C ILE A 28 -3.30 -0.59 -10.66
N VAL A 29 -2.61 -1.28 -9.77
CA VAL A 29 -2.92 -2.66 -9.34
C VAL A 29 -3.31 -2.66 -7.87
N VAL A 30 -4.45 -3.26 -7.56
CA VAL A 30 -4.92 -3.47 -6.19
C VAL A 30 -5.05 -4.95 -5.93
N THR A 31 -4.51 -5.45 -4.83
CA THR A 31 -4.69 -6.83 -4.40
C THR A 31 -4.91 -6.90 -2.89
N PRO A 32 -5.87 -7.72 -2.40
CA PRO A 32 -6.02 -7.97 -0.97
C PRO A 32 -4.92 -8.89 -0.42
N ALA A 33 -4.12 -9.52 -1.29
CA ALA A 33 -3.07 -10.42 -0.89
C ALA A 33 -1.88 -9.67 -0.26
N ARG A 34 -1.23 -10.33 0.70
CA ARG A 34 0.07 -9.89 1.22
C ARG A 34 1.16 -10.44 0.30
N LEU A 35 1.84 -9.54 -0.42
CA LEU A 35 2.93 -9.87 -1.31
C LEU A 35 4.29 -9.60 -0.64
N ARG A 36 5.32 -10.30 -1.10
CA ARG A 36 6.72 -9.92 -0.81
C ARG A 36 7.19 -8.78 -1.70
N ALA A 37 6.61 -8.65 -2.89
CA ALA A 37 6.87 -7.54 -3.79
C ALA A 37 6.24 -6.26 -3.22
N THR A 38 7.03 -5.19 -3.19
CA THR A 38 6.61 -3.87 -2.72
C THR A 38 6.25 -2.91 -3.85
N ALA A 39 6.55 -3.27 -5.11
CA ALA A 39 6.26 -2.49 -6.31
C ALA A 39 6.12 -3.38 -7.55
N CYS A 40 5.38 -2.89 -8.57
CA CYS A 40 5.43 -3.45 -9.92
C CYS A 40 6.69 -2.93 -10.63
N ARG A 41 7.44 -3.81 -11.33
CA ARG A 41 8.64 -3.40 -12.09
C ARG A 41 8.32 -2.50 -13.28
N SER A 42 7.10 -2.57 -13.80
CA SER A 42 6.57 -1.71 -14.87
C SER A 42 6.40 -0.24 -14.45
N GLY A 43 6.45 0.05 -13.15
CA GLY A 43 6.13 1.38 -12.61
C GLY A 43 4.65 1.58 -12.26
N ALA A 44 3.80 0.58 -12.48
CA ALA A 44 2.40 0.64 -12.04
C ALA A 44 2.31 0.84 -10.51
N LEU A 45 1.36 1.68 -10.08
CA LEU A 45 1.08 1.89 -8.67
C LEU A 45 0.51 0.59 -8.07
N LEU A 46 1.08 0.14 -6.95
CA LEU A 46 0.71 -1.12 -6.32
C LEU A 46 0.14 -0.90 -4.91
N PHE A 47 -1.11 -1.32 -4.72
CA PHE A 47 -1.73 -1.48 -3.41
C PHE A 47 -1.86 -2.97 -3.08
N THR A 48 -1.23 -3.38 -1.98
CA THR A 48 -1.33 -4.75 -1.45
C THR A 48 -2.22 -4.77 -0.20
N GLY A 49 -2.57 -5.97 0.26
CA GLY A 49 -3.25 -6.14 1.54
C GLY A 49 -2.43 -5.58 2.70
N GLU A 50 -1.11 -5.47 2.57
CA GLU A 50 -0.28 -4.85 3.59
C GLU A 50 -0.37 -3.33 3.56
N THR A 51 -0.18 -2.70 2.39
CA THR A 51 -0.27 -1.25 2.27
C THR A 51 -1.66 -0.76 2.67
N LEU A 52 -2.73 -1.45 2.27
CA LEU A 52 -4.11 -1.10 2.62
C LEU A 52 -4.42 -1.23 4.12
N ARG A 53 -3.78 -2.19 4.82
CA ARG A 53 -3.90 -2.29 6.29
C ARG A 53 -3.21 -1.14 7.00
N HIS A 54 -2.08 -0.69 6.47
CA HIS A 54 -1.29 0.42 7.02
C HIS A 54 -1.79 1.81 6.61
N SER A 55 -2.56 1.92 5.52
CA SER A 55 -3.07 3.20 5.03
C SER A 55 -4.55 3.41 5.32
N GLY A 56 -5.29 2.34 5.60
CA GLY A 56 -6.75 2.35 5.64
C GLY A 56 -7.31 2.52 4.23
N ALA A 57 -8.22 3.49 4.06
CA ALA A 57 -8.70 3.86 2.73
C ALA A 57 -7.59 4.58 1.94
N ALA A 58 -7.58 4.38 0.62
CA ALA A 58 -6.77 5.13 -0.31
C ALA A 58 -7.68 5.83 -1.32
N GLU A 59 -7.53 7.14 -1.45
CA GLU A 59 -8.14 7.96 -2.48
C GLU A 59 -7.12 8.17 -3.60
N ILE A 60 -7.55 7.97 -4.85
CA ILE A 60 -6.74 8.22 -6.03
C ILE A 60 -7.45 9.31 -6.82
N ARG A 61 -6.79 10.46 -6.94
CA ARG A 61 -7.28 11.61 -7.71
C ARG A 61 -6.32 11.87 -8.86
N ILE A 62 -6.86 12.18 -10.04
CA ILE A 62 -6.04 12.69 -11.14
C ILE A 62 -5.95 14.21 -10.98
N ASP A 63 -4.73 14.75 -10.92
CA ASP A 63 -4.51 16.19 -10.81
C ASP A 63 -4.61 16.91 -12.17
N ASP A 64 -4.43 18.23 -12.15
CA ASP A 64 -4.52 19.07 -13.34
C ASP A 64 -3.44 18.77 -14.38
N GLN A 65 -2.38 18.05 -14.00
CA GLN A 65 -1.31 17.60 -14.88
C GLN A 65 -1.55 16.17 -15.41
N GLY A 66 -2.69 15.56 -15.07
CA GLY A 66 -3.03 14.21 -15.47
C GLY A 66 -2.28 13.13 -14.68
N VAL A 67 -1.68 13.46 -13.53
CA VAL A 67 -0.88 12.55 -12.70
C VAL A 67 -1.74 11.99 -11.57
N PRO A 68 -1.64 10.69 -11.23
CA PRO A 68 -2.40 10.12 -10.14
C PRO A 68 -1.75 10.52 -8.81
N VAL A 69 -2.51 11.22 -7.97
CA VAL A 69 -2.14 11.61 -6.61
C VAL A 69 -2.90 10.72 -5.64
N VAL A 70 -2.16 10.07 -4.75
CA VAL A 70 -2.73 9.15 -3.75
C VAL A 70 -2.78 9.84 -2.40
N THR A 71 -3.96 9.88 -1.78
CA THR A 71 -4.16 10.30 -0.40
C THR A 71 -4.62 9.12 0.43
N THR A 72 -3.96 8.86 1.56
CA THR A 72 -4.35 7.77 2.47
C THR A 72 -5.15 8.31 3.65
N ALA A 73 -6.01 7.48 4.24
CA ALA A 73 -6.83 7.88 5.40
C ALA A 73 -5.96 8.28 6.60
N TYR A 74 -4.76 7.71 6.70
CA TYR A 74 -3.73 8.12 7.65
C TYR A 74 -2.35 7.89 7.05
N THR A 75 -1.42 8.77 7.41
CA THR A 75 0.00 8.71 7.06
C THR A 75 0.86 8.28 8.25
N THR A 76 0.32 8.43 9.46
CA THR A 76 0.97 8.09 10.73
C THR A 76 -0.03 7.47 11.70
N LEU A 77 0.46 6.71 12.68
CA LEU A 77 -0.35 6.03 13.70
C LEU A 77 -0.21 6.67 15.09
N ASP A 78 0.11 7.96 15.13
CA ASP A 78 0.51 8.69 16.34
C ASP A 78 -0.62 8.78 17.38
N ARG A 79 -1.88 8.78 16.92
CA ARG A 79 -3.03 8.86 17.82
C ARG A 79 -3.17 7.54 18.59
N PRO A 80 -3.31 7.56 19.94
CA PRO A 80 -3.39 6.35 20.75
C PRO A 80 -4.46 5.35 20.30
N TRP A 81 -5.61 5.82 19.83
CA TRP A 81 -6.68 4.96 19.34
C TRP A 81 -6.43 4.37 17.94
N MET A 82 -5.45 4.88 17.18
CA MET A 82 -5.08 4.35 15.86
C MET A 82 -3.95 3.30 15.95
N ARG A 83 -3.12 3.35 17.01
CA ARG A 83 -1.98 2.45 17.24
C ARG A 83 -2.31 0.96 17.13
N HIS A 84 -3.52 0.55 17.56
CA HIS A 84 -3.95 -0.85 17.47
C HIS A 84 -3.92 -1.44 16.05
N ARG A 85 -4.00 -0.58 15.01
CA ARG A 85 -3.96 -1.00 13.61
C ARG A 85 -2.55 -1.42 13.14
N ALA A 86 -1.49 -0.95 13.82
CA ALA A 86 -0.10 -1.33 13.54
C ALA A 86 0.32 -2.66 14.19
N TYR A 87 -0.57 -3.32 14.94
CA TYR A 87 -0.19 -4.49 15.72
C TYR A 87 0.09 -5.70 14.82
N ASN A 88 1.34 -6.15 14.82
CA ASN A 88 1.78 -7.37 14.17
C ASN A 88 1.76 -8.53 15.17
N TRP A 89 0.72 -9.36 15.10
CA TRP A 89 0.53 -10.49 16.01
C TRP A 89 1.61 -11.59 15.93
N ARG A 90 2.41 -11.63 14.86
CA ARG A 90 3.50 -12.62 14.73
C ARG A 90 4.75 -12.21 15.49
N SER A 91 5.08 -10.91 15.46
CA SER A 91 6.21 -10.36 16.23
C SER A 91 5.79 -9.90 17.62
N GLY A 92 4.49 -9.68 17.85
CA GLY A 92 3.97 -9.10 19.09
C GLY A 92 4.25 -7.61 19.23
N THR A 93 4.56 -6.90 18.14
CA THR A 93 5.02 -5.50 18.15
C THR A 93 4.11 -4.60 17.31
N PHE A 94 4.21 -3.28 17.53
CA PHE A 94 3.57 -2.27 16.67
C PHE A 94 4.54 -1.85 15.56
N ASP A 95 4.12 -1.92 14.30
CA ASP A 95 4.91 -1.45 13.16
C ASP A 95 5.13 0.08 13.26
N GLY A 96 6.37 0.53 13.15
CA GLY A 96 6.76 1.95 13.28
C GLY A 96 7.26 2.38 14.66
N GLU A 97 7.18 1.52 15.68
CA GLU A 97 7.89 1.69 16.95
C GLU A 97 9.29 1.07 16.82
N PRO A 98 10.40 1.79 17.07
CA PRO A 98 11.70 1.14 17.17
C PRO A 98 11.59 0.06 18.26
N PRO A 99 12.16 -1.15 18.04
CA PRO A 99 12.10 -2.20 19.04
C PRO A 99 12.64 -1.63 20.34
N VAL A 100 11.84 -1.70 21.41
CA VAL A 100 12.31 -1.35 22.75
C VAL A 100 13.27 -2.45 23.16
N PHE A 101 14.54 -2.33 22.79
CA PHE A 101 15.60 -3.05 23.45
C PHE A 101 15.87 -2.33 24.76
N ASN A 102 15.47 -2.95 25.87
CA ASN A 102 16.22 -2.92 27.11
C ASN A 102 15.75 -4.09 27.98
N ASP A 103 16.41 -5.23 27.78
CA ASP A 103 16.67 -6.18 28.85
C ASP A 103 17.63 -5.50 29.83
N ASN A 104 17.09 -4.76 30.80
CA ASN A 104 17.79 -4.56 32.06
C ASN A 104 16.88 -5.14 33.14
N GLY A 105 17.01 -6.44 33.33
CA GLY A 105 16.76 -7.05 34.62
C GLY A 105 17.84 -6.60 35.60
N GLU A 106 17.75 -5.34 36.05
CA GLU A 106 18.22 -4.85 37.35
C GLU A 106 17.48 -3.55 37.72
#